data_AF-A0A1X0U7Z9-F1
#
_entry.id   AF-A0A1X0U7Z9-F1
#
_cell.length_a   1.000
_cell.length_b   1.000
_cell.length_c   1.000
_cell.angle_alpha   90.00
_cell.angle_beta   90.00
_cell.angle_gamma   90.00
#
_symmetry.space_group_name_H-M   'P 1'
#
loop_
_entity.id
_entity.type
_entity.pdbx_description
1 polymer ?
#
loop_
_entity_poly.entity_id
_entity_poly.type
_entity_poly.pdbx_seq_one_letter_code
_entity_poly.pdbx_strand_id
1 'polypeptide(L)'
;MLQRPVELAQYTSIAFAETLVLEGIAASIGSVGDAYDNALAESIIGLFKTEAVSKRSPFLNGPMETIDDVEFATMGWVDWFNQRRLHSTLDYLTSEEFEEVYYSQESALHPEMLQA
;
A
#
# COMPACT_ATOMS: atom_id res chain seq x y z
N MET A 1 -14.17 35.07 -1.31
CA MET A 1 -14.10 34.02 -2.34
C MET A 1 -13.63 32.75 -1.66
N LEU A 2 -14.39 31.66 -1.75
CA LEU A 2 -13.95 30.36 -1.27
C LEU A 2 -12.87 29.85 -2.23
N GLN A 3 -11.71 29.48 -1.71
CA GLN A 3 -10.67 28.78 -2.48
C GLN A 3 -11.29 27.53 -3.10
N ARG A 4 -10.96 27.25 -4.37
CA ARG A 4 -11.31 25.95 -4.97
C ARG A 4 -10.66 24.84 -4.12
N PRO A 5 -11.29 23.67 -3.98
CA PRO A 5 -10.62 22.51 -3.41
C PRO A 5 -9.29 22.30 -4.16
N VAL A 6 -8.21 22.04 -3.42
CA VAL A 6 -6.96 21.60 -4.02
C VAL A 6 -7.26 20.27 -4.70
N GLU A 7 -7.35 20.28 -6.03
CA GLU A 7 -7.35 19.01 -6.77
C GLU A 7 -6.00 18.35 -6.54
N LEU A 8 -6.01 17.14 -5.99
CA LEU A 8 -4.80 16.35 -5.76
C LEU A 8 -4.23 15.92 -7.12
N ALA A 9 -3.46 16.81 -7.75
CA ALA A 9 -2.83 16.60 -9.07
C ALA A 9 -1.52 15.80 -8.99
N GLN A 10 -1.22 15.17 -7.85
CA GLN A 10 0.07 14.52 -7.63
C GLN A 10 0.26 13.32 -8.57
N TYR A 11 -0.72 12.41 -8.65
CA TYR A 11 -0.70 11.23 -9.51
C TYR A 11 -0.93 11.53 -11.00
N THR A 12 -1.31 12.76 -11.34
CA THR A 12 -1.44 13.25 -12.72
C THR A 12 -0.38 14.30 -13.07
N SER A 13 0.60 14.52 -12.19
CA SER A 13 1.66 15.50 -12.40
C SER A 13 2.63 15.02 -13.48
N ILE A 14 3.23 15.98 -14.19
CA ILE A 14 4.27 15.70 -15.20
C ILE A 14 5.43 14.95 -14.57
N ALA A 15 5.90 15.41 -13.39
CA ALA A 15 7.02 14.78 -12.70
C ALA A 15 6.75 13.30 -12.38
N PHE A 16 5.54 12.97 -11.93
CA PHE A 16 5.15 11.58 -11.68
C PHE A 16 5.12 10.75 -12.97
N ALA A 17 4.51 11.27 -14.03
CA ALA A 17 4.45 10.59 -15.33
C ALA A 17 5.85 10.37 -15.94
N GLU A 18 6.75 11.35 -15.82
CA GLU A 18 8.15 11.22 -16.26
C GLU A 18 8.88 10.12 -15.49
N THR A 19 8.71 10.03 -14.17
CA THR A 19 9.28 8.94 -13.37
C THR A 19 8.75 7.58 -13.80
N LEU A 20 7.44 7.43 -14.02
CA LEU A 20 6.87 6.16 -14.48
C LEU A 20 7.44 5.72 -15.82
N VAL A 21 7.60 6.66 -16.77
CA VAL A 21 8.24 6.37 -18.07
C VAL A 21 9.70 5.95 -17.91
N LEU A 22 10.46 6.62 -17.04
CA LEU A 22 11.86 6.28 -16.77
C LEU A 22 12.02 4.88 -16.17
N GLU A 23 11.10 4.48 -15.29
CA GLU A 23 11.10 3.15 -14.66
C GLU A 23 10.39 2.08 -15.51
N GLY A 24 9.91 2.41 -16.72
CA GLY A 24 9.19 1.48 -17.59
C GLY A 24 7.82 1.04 -17.07
N ILE A 25 7.23 1.80 -16.15
CA ILE A 25 5.94 1.50 -15.52
C ILE A 25 4.81 2.15 -16.32
N ALA A 26 3.82 1.36 -16.71
CA ALA A 26 2.62 1.89 -17.36
C ALA A 26 1.76 2.65 -16.35
N ALA A 27 1.50 3.93 -16.61
CA ALA A 27 0.55 4.70 -15.82
C ALA A 27 -0.88 4.18 -16.05
N SER A 28 -1.55 3.78 -14.97
CA SER A 28 -2.98 3.42 -14.99
C SER A 28 -3.74 4.33 -14.03
N ILE A 29 -4.71 5.07 -14.56
CA ILE A 29 -5.74 5.73 -13.76
C ILE A 29 -7.06 5.12 -14.22
N GLY A 30 -7.81 4.51 -13.31
CA GLY A 30 -9.05 3.82 -13.63
C GLY A 30 -10.01 4.71 -14.44
N SER A 31 -10.79 4.09 -15.32
CA SER A 31 -11.83 4.83 -16.03
C SER A 31 -12.91 5.33 -15.06
N VAL A 32 -13.67 6.35 -15.44
CA VAL A 32 -14.76 6.86 -14.60
C VAL A 32 -15.76 5.74 -14.33
N GLY A 33 -15.95 5.40 -13.05
CA GLY A 33 -16.85 4.33 -12.61
C GLY A 33 -16.17 2.97 -12.35
N ASP A 34 -14.87 2.85 -12.58
CA ASP A 34 -14.07 1.66 -12.27
C ASP A 34 -13.16 1.93 -11.06
N ALA A 35 -13.70 1.73 -9.87
CA ALA A 35 -13.09 2.16 -8.61
C ALA A 35 -12.56 1.00 -7.75
N TYR A 36 -12.42 -0.21 -8.30
CA TYR A 36 -12.06 -1.40 -7.51
C TYR A 36 -10.71 -1.25 -6.80
N ASP A 37 -9.68 -0.79 -7.53
CA ASP A 37 -8.34 -0.59 -6.96
C ASP A 37 -8.35 0.49 -5.88
N ASN A 38 -9.07 1.60 -6.12
CA ASN A 38 -9.20 2.67 -5.14
C ASN A 38 -10.00 2.22 -3.91
N ALA A 39 -11.07 1.44 -4.08
CA ALA A 39 -11.87 0.91 -2.97
C ALA A 39 -11.06 -0.05 -2.10
N LEU A 40 -10.20 -0.88 -2.69
CA LEU A 40 -9.27 -1.73 -1.96
C LEU A 40 -8.25 -0.89 -1.20
N ALA A 41 -7.60 0.08 -1.87
CA ALA A 41 -6.62 0.98 -1.25
C ALA A 41 -7.24 1.75 -0.06
N GLU A 42 -8.43 2.33 -0.24
CA GLU A 42 -9.15 3.04 0.82
C GLU A 42 -9.49 2.14 2.00
N SER A 43 -9.87 0.89 1.72
CA SER A 43 -10.16 -0.11 2.77
C SER A 43 -8.91 -0.42 3.61
N ILE A 44 -7.76 -0.59 2.97
CA ILE A 44 -6.47 -0.79 3.66
C ILE A 44 -6.07 0.46 4.47
N ILE A 45 -6.21 1.67 3.90
CA ILE A 45 -5.93 2.91 4.63
C ILE A 45 -6.86 3.10 5.83
N GLY A 46 -8.14 2.75 5.70
CA GLY A 46 -9.10 2.75 6.81
C GLY A 46 -8.69 1.80 7.93
N LEU A 47 -8.25 0.59 7.57
CA LEU A 47 -7.74 -0.41 8.50
C LEU A 47 -6.46 0.08 9.20
N PHE A 48 -5.49 0.60 8.45
CA PHE A 48 -4.27 1.19 8.97
C PHE A 48 -4.57 2.28 10.02
N LYS A 49 -5.43 3.24 9.70
CA LYS A 49 -5.80 4.31 10.65
C LYS A 49 -6.46 3.75 11.92
N THR A 50 -7.25 2.69 11.78
CA THR A 50 -7.93 2.04 12.91
C THR A 50 -6.94 1.30 13.81
N GLU A 51 -5.98 0.60 13.23
CA GLU A 51 -5.06 -0.28 13.97
C GLU A 51 -3.78 0.43 14.42
N ALA A 52 -3.19 1.30 13.59
CA ALA A 52 -1.90 1.96 13.83
C ALA A 52 -2.02 3.36 14.45
N VAL A 53 -3.09 4.10 14.14
CA VAL A 53 -3.21 5.53 14.51
C VAL A 53 -4.21 5.77 15.64
N SER A 54 -5.11 4.82 15.89
CA SER A 54 -6.09 4.93 16.98
C SER A 54 -5.41 5.12 18.34
N LYS A 55 -6.05 5.86 19.25
CA LYS A 55 -5.52 6.20 20.59
C LYS A 55 -5.07 5.01 21.45
N ARG A 56 -5.58 3.81 21.16
CA ARG A 56 -5.24 2.57 21.88
C ARG A 56 -4.45 1.59 21.00
N SER A 57 -3.85 2.10 19.93
CA SER A 57 -3.04 1.30 19.04
C SER A 57 -1.85 0.71 19.80
N PRO A 58 -1.54 -0.59 19.60
CA PRO A 58 -0.34 -1.20 20.17
C PRO A 58 0.95 -0.72 19.51
N PHE A 59 0.86 0.02 18.41
CA PHE A 59 1.99 0.59 17.68
C PHE A 59 2.40 1.97 18.22
N LEU A 60 1.69 2.49 19.23
CA LEU A 60 1.97 3.79 19.84
C LEU A 60 2.52 3.65 21.25
N ASN A 61 3.54 4.47 21.54
CA ASN A 61 4.12 4.60 22.88
C ASN A 61 3.52 5.77 23.68
N GLY A 62 2.56 6.51 23.10
CA GLY A 62 1.94 7.70 23.65
C GLY A 62 1.11 8.43 22.60
N PRO A 63 0.63 9.65 22.89
CA PRO A 63 0.05 10.54 21.87
C PRO A 63 1.07 10.79 20.75
N MET A 64 0.58 10.87 19.51
CA MET A 64 1.40 11.34 18.38
C MET A 64 1.55 12.86 18.45
N GLU A 65 2.78 13.35 18.50
CA GLU A 65 3.08 14.79 18.56
C GLU A 65 3.96 15.24 17.39
N THR A 66 4.74 14.33 16.83
CA THR A 66 5.73 14.56 15.77
C THR A 66 5.49 13.67 14.56
N ILE A 67 6.17 13.98 13.45
CA ILE A 67 6.16 13.13 12.25
C ILE A 67 6.80 11.77 12.57
N ASP A 68 7.88 11.75 13.34
CA ASP A 68 8.58 10.53 13.75
C ASP A 68 7.64 9.54 14.45
N ASP A 69 6.72 10.01 15.30
CA ASP A 69 5.72 9.15 15.96
C ASP A 69 4.84 8.41 14.93
N VAL A 70 4.48 9.09 13.85
CA VAL A 70 3.69 8.51 12.75
C VAL A 70 4.55 7.52 11.96
N GLU A 71 5.81 7.88 11.67
CA GLU A 71 6.73 7.03 10.91
C GLU A 71 7.02 5.72 11.66
N PHE A 72 7.33 5.77 12.96
CA PHE A 72 7.57 4.57 13.77
C PHE A 72 6.33 3.68 13.89
N ALA A 73 5.15 4.27 14.13
CA ALA A 73 3.91 3.51 14.17
C ALA A 73 3.62 2.84 12.83
N THR A 74 3.89 3.55 11.72
CA THR A 74 3.71 3.04 10.36
C THR A 74 4.65 1.88 10.07
N MET A 75 5.95 2.03 10.34
CA MET A 75 6.93 0.96 10.16
C MET A 75 6.57 -0.28 10.96
N GLY A 76 6.20 -0.12 12.23
CA GLY A 76 5.80 -1.22 13.10
C GLY A 76 4.54 -1.94 12.62
N TRP A 77 3.55 -1.18 12.12
CA TRP A 77 2.32 -1.74 11.57
C TRP A 77 2.55 -2.47 10.25
N VAL A 78 3.33 -1.90 9.33
CA VAL A 78 3.63 -2.51 8.03
C VAL A 78 4.40 -3.83 8.20
N ASP A 79 5.42 -3.83 9.06
CA ASP A 79 6.16 -5.07 9.36
C ASP A 79 5.23 -6.13 9.95
N TRP A 80 4.41 -5.76 10.95
CA TRP A 80 3.46 -6.72 11.53
C TRP A 80 2.44 -7.23 10.50
N PHE A 81 1.88 -6.34 9.69
CA PHE A 81 0.86 -6.69 8.70
C PHE A 81 1.41 -7.69 7.69
N ASN A 82 2.60 -7.45 7.16
CA ASN A 82 3.15 -8.30 6.10
C ASN A 82 3.78 -9.59 6.62
N GLN A 83 4.47 -9.54 7.77
CA GLN A 83 5.34 -10.62 8.24
C GLN A 83 4.73 -11.48 9.35
N ARG A 84 3.65 -11.02 10.00
CA ARG A 84 3.15 -11.64 11.24
C ARG A 84 1.63 -11.78 11.31
N ARG A 85 0.88 -10.99 10.53
CA ARG A 85 -0.58 -11.07 10.48
C ARG A 85 -1.00 -12.23 9.58
N LEU A 86 -1.73 -13.18 10.15
CA LEU A 86 -2.33 -14.26 9.38
C LEU A 86 -3.66 -13.81 8.77
N HIS A 87 -3.87 -14.13 7.50
CA HIS A 87 -5.09 -13.78 6.78
C HIS A 87 -5.88 -15.05 6.46
N SER A 88 -7.11 -15.16 6.97
CA SER A 88 -7.97 -16.32 6.71
C SER A 88 -8.33 -16.49 5.23
N THR A 89 -8.32 -15.41 4.45
CA THR A 89 -8.50 -15.43 2.99
C THR A 89 -7.27 -15.93 2.24
N LEU A 90 -6.11 -15.99 2.90
CA LEU A 90 -4.84 -16.49 2.36
C LEU A 90 -4.46 -17.83 3.04
N ASP A 91 -5.46 -18.65 3.39
CA ASP A 91 -5.27 -19.93 4.08
C ASP A 91 -4.46 -19.84 5.38
N TYR A 92 -4.62 -18.72 6.10
CA TYR A 92 -3.87 -18.38 7.33
C TYR A 92 -2.36 -18.25 7.11
N LEU A 93 -1.94 -17.84 5.91
CA LEU A 93 -0.59 -17.35 5.66
C LEU A 93 -0.49 -15.85 5.97
N THR A 94 0.74 -15.40 6.18
CA THR A 94 1.09 -13.98 6.13
C THR A 94 1.11 -13.48 4.69
N SER A 95 1.07 -12.15 4.49
CA SER A 95 1.17 -11.58 3.14
C SER A 95 2.49 -11.95 2.47
N GLU A 96 3.61 -11.91 3.21
CA GLU A 96 4.93 -12.28 2.68
C GLU A 96 4.96 -13.75 2.25
N GLU A 97 4.53 -14.69 3.11
CA GLU A 97 4.51 -16.12 2.78
C GLU A 97 3.61 -16.40 1.57
N PHE A 98 2.48 -15.70 1.46
CA PHE A 98 1.58 -15.83 0.31
C PHE A 98 2.26 -15.36 -0.99
N GLU A 99 2.95 -14.21 -0.97
CA GLU A 99 3.70 -13.71 -2.12
C GLU A 99 4.87 -14.64 -2.51
N GLU A 100 5.62 -15.14 -1.53
CA GLU A 100 6.70 -16.12 -1.79
C GLU A 100 6.16 -17.37 -2.50
N VAL A 101 5.04 -17.91 -2.03
CA VAL A 101 4.38 -19.06 -2.66
C VAL A 101 3.91 -18.69 -4.07
N TYR A 102 3.27 -17.54 -4.25
CA TYR A 102 2.77 -17.07 -5.54
C TYR A 102 3.90 -16.94 -6.57
N TYR A 103 4.98 -16.21 -6.25
CA TYR A 103 6.08 -15.97 -7.17
C TYR A 103 6.93 -17.22 -7.43
N SER A 104 7.02 -18.15 -6.46
CA SER A 104 7.67 -19.44 -6.69
C SER A 104 6.93 -20.27 -7.75
N GLN A 105 5.60 -20.21 -7.76
CA GLN A 105 4.76 -20.87 -8.75
C GLN A 105 4.81 -20.15 -10.10
N GLU A 106 4.73 -18.81 -10.10
CA GLU A 106 4.80 -18.01 -11.32
C GLU A 106 6.15 -18.16 -12.02
N SER A 107 7.27 -18.13 -11.29
CA SER A 107 8.61 -18.40 -11.84
C SER A 107 8.73 -19.80 -12.43
N ALA A 108 8.08 -20.79 -11.83
CA ALA A 108 8.04 -22.15 -12.37
C ALA A 108 7.22 -22.24 -13.67
N LEU A 109 6.24 -21.36 -13.85
CA LEU A 109 5.38 -21.28 -15.04
C LEU A 109 5.96 -20.38 -16.15
N HIS A 110 6.76 -19.36 -15.79
CA HIS A 110 7.39 -18.40 -16.70
C HIS A 110 8.88 -18.17 -16.37
N PRO A 111 9.77 -19.15 -16.63
CA PRO A 111 11.20 -19.04 -16.31
C PRO A 111 11.95 -17.93 -17.07
N GLU A 112 11.36 -17.35 -18.11
CA GLU A 112 11.96 -16.27 -18.93
C GLU A 112 11.85 -14.87 -18.28
N MET A 113 10.96 -14.68 -17.28
CA MET A 113 10.73 -13.38 -16.64
C MET A 113 11.79 -12.99 -15.59
N LEU A 114 12.64 -13.94 -15.16
CA LEU A 114 13.71 -13.74 -14.17
C LEU A 114 15.04 -13.23 -14.78
N GLN A 115 15.11 -13.01 -16.10
CA GLN A 115 16.36 -12.66 -16.81
C GLN A 115 16.36 -11.29 -17.50
N ALA A 116 15.35 -10.43 -17.28
CA ALA A 116 15.30 -9.08 -17.84
C ALA A 116 15.84 -8.03 -16.86
#